data_AF-A0A7S0L342-F1
#
_entry.id   AF-A0A7S0L342-F1
#
_cell.length_a   1.000
_cell.length_b   1.000
_cell.length_c   1.000
_cell.angle_alpha   90.00
_cell.angle_beta   90.00
_cell.angle_gamma   90.00
#
_symmetry.space_group_name_H-M   'P 1'
#
loop_
_entity.id
_entity.type
_entity.pdbx_description
1 polymer ?
#
loop_
_entity_poly.entity_id
_entity_poly.type
_entity_poly.pdbx_seq_one_letter_code
_entity_poly.pdbx_strand_id
1 'polypeptide(L)'
;ANKLVVLERGKGDARDYDIVPVGAVKGVSVVSAPEKSSRASFNTPNAEVLALREEKAVAARMEAAAKVGKGVSKEGQALFNALDKTVPCAWGDAGKIIVG
;
A
#
# COMPACT_ATOMS: atom_id res chain seq x y z
N ALA A 1 16.39 -14.55 -1.43
CA ALA A 1 14.95 -14.60 -1.69
C ALA A 1 14.25 -15.15 -0.44
N ASN A 2 13.33 -14.37 0.16
CA ASN A 2 12.55 -14.85 1.29
C ASN A 2 11.52 -15.87 0.81
N LYS A 3 11.66 -17.12 1.25
CA LYS A 3 10.71 -18.18 0.91
C LYS A 3 9.57 -18.18 1.93
N LEU A 4 8.34 -18.22 1.43
CA LEU A 4 7.12 -18.22 2.23
C LEU A 4 6.29 -19.46 1.86
N VAL A 5 5.60 -20.00 2.84
CA VAL A 5 4.58 -21.04 2.66
C VAL A 5 3.22 -20.39 2.86
N VAL A 6 2.32 -20.57 1.90
CA VAL A 6 0.94 -20.07 1.98
C VAL A 6 0.04 -21.27 2.28
N LEU A 7 -0.71 -21.20 3.38
CA LEU A 7 -1.67 -22.21 3.79
C LEU A 7 -3.07 -21.66 3.57
N GLU A 8 -3.88 -22.33 2.78
CA GLU A 8 -5.30 -21.99 2.61
C GLU A 8 -6.12 -22.67 3.72
N ARG A 9 -6.86 -21.88 4.51
CA ARG A 9 -7.83 -22.38 5.48
C ARG A 9 -9.24 -22.25 4.90
N GLY A 10 -9.85 -23.38 4.53
CA GLY A 10 -11.29 -23.42 4.25
C GLY A 10 -11.67 -24.31 3.07
N LYS A 11 -12.97 -24.67 3.04
CA LYS A 11 -13.62 -25.44 1.97
C LYS A 11 -14.87 -24.68 1.49
N GLY A 12 -14.74 -23.39 1.21
CA GLY A 12 -15.84 -22.50 0.80
C GLY A 12 -15.36 -21.25 0.05
N ASP A 13 -16.29 -20.42 -0.42
CA ASP A 13 -16.02 -19.27 -1.32
C ASP A 13 -15.21 -18.12 -0.68
N ALA A 14 -15.04 -18.13 0.65
CA ALA A 14 -14.15 -17.24 1.37
C ALA A 14 -12.79 -17.94 1.58
N ARG A 15 -11.78 -17.52 0.82
CA ARG A 15 -10.42 -18.05 0.93
C ARG A 15 -9.64 -17.29 2.00
N ASP A 16 -9.43 -17.93 3.14
CA ASP A 16 -8.57 -17.45 4.21
C ASP A 16 -7.16 -18.03 4.03
N TYR A 17 -6.12 -17.21 4.21
CA TYR A 17 -4.74 -17.63 3.96
C TYR A 17 -3.81 -17.25 5.12
N ASP A 18 -3.08 -18.24 5.63
CA ASP A 18 -1.98 -18.02 6.56
C ASP A 18 -0.65 -17.98 5.80
N ILE A 19 0.17 -16.96 6.07
CA ILE A 19 1.52 -16.85 5.51
C ILE A 19 2.54 -17.25 6.59
N VAL A 20 3.26 -18.34 6.34
CA VAL A 20 4.24 -18.90 7.27
C VAL A 20 5.65 -18.74 6.70
N PRO A 21 6.60 -18.13 7.45
CA PRO A 21 8.01 -18.10 7.06
C PRO A 21 8.57 -19.52 6.95
N VAL A 22 9.36 -19.81 5.90
CA VAL A 22 9.93 -21.15 5.71
C VAL A 22 10.77 -21.63 6.90
N GLY A 23 11.45 -20.73 7.61
CA GLY A 23 12.23 -21.08 8.81
C GLY A 23 11.40 -21.60 9.99
N ALA A 24 10.10 -21.31 10.01
CA ALA A 24 9.18 -21.81 11.04
C ALA A 24 8.61 -23.20 10.71
N VAL A 25 8.84 -23.71 9.50
CA VAL A 25 8.29 -24.99 9.03
C VAL A 25 9.25 -26.12 9.40
N LYS A 26 8.83 -26.96 10.35
CA LYS A 26 9.62 -28.13 10.78
C LYS A 26 9.57 -29.31 9.79
N GLY A 27 8.49 -29.42 9.03
CA GLY A 27 8.30 -30.50 8.06
C GLY A 27 6.95 -30.40 7.35
N VAL A 28 6.86 -31.01 6.17
CA VAL A 28 5.63 -31.11 5.36
C VAL A 28 5.41 -32.59 5.05
N SER A 29 4.19 -33.07 5.26
CA SER A 29 3.77 -34.43 4.88
C SER A 29 2.48 -34.38 4.08
N VAL A 30 2.38 -35.23 3.07
CA VAL A 30 1.19 -35.30 2.20
C VAL A 30 0.18 -36.24 2.85
N VAL A 31 -0.92 -35.70 3.37
CA VAL A 31 -1.99 -36.48 4.01
C VAL A 31 -2.90 -37.15 2.96
N SER A 32 -3.12 -36.48 1.84
CA SER A 32 -3.87 -37.00 0.69
C SER A 32 -3.58 -36.15 -0.54
N ALA A 33 -3.42 -36.76 -1.71
CA ALA A 33 -3.29 -36.05 -2.98
C ALA A 33 -4.61 -36.11 -3.75
N PRO A 34 -5.10 -35.00 -4.32
CA PRO A 34 -6.25 -35.05 -5.23
C PRO A 34 -5.86 -35.82 -6.50
N GLU A 35 -6.77 -36.66 -7.02
CA GLU A 35 -6.55 -37.47 -8.23
C GLU A 35 -6.24 -36.61 -9.47
N LYS A 36 -6.63 -35.34 -9.46
CA LYS A 36 -6.28 -34.34 -10.47
C LYS A 36 -5.51 -33.22 -9.79
N SER A 37 -4.24 -33.08 -10.17
CA SER A 37 -3.44 -31.91 -9.87
C SER A 37 -4.03 -30.68 -10.59
N SER A 38 -4.93 -29.95 -9.93
CA SER A 38 -5.23 -28.58 -10.35
C SER A 38 -4.09 -27.71 -9.83
N ARG A 39 -3.13 -27.39 -10.69
CA ARG A 39 -2.16 -26.34 -10.39
C ARG A 39 -2.97 -25.05 -10.29
N ALA A 40 -3.08 -24.47 -9.10
CA ALA A 40 -3.70 -23.15 -8.97
C ALA A 40 -2.91 -22.19 -9.85
N SER A 41 -3.52 -21.71 -10.94
CA SER A 41 -2.93 -20.64 -11.72
C SER A 41 -3.07 -19.38 -10.88
N PHE A 42 -1.98 -18.94 -10.26
CA PHE A 42 -1.92 -17.57 -9.79
C PHE A 42 -2.01 -16.69 -11.03
N ASN A 43 -3.03 -15.83 -11.09
CA ASN A 43 -3.11 -14.84 -12.16
C ASN A 43 -1.83 -14.00 -12.09
N THR A 44 -1.13 -13.91 -13.20
CA THR A 44 0.02 -13.02 -13.32
C THR A 44 -0.50 -11.60 -13.09
N PRO A 45 0.04 -10.84 -12.11
CA PRO A 45 -0.43 -9.49 -11.88
C PRO A 45 -0.16 -8.65 -13.13
N ASN A 46 -1.15 -7.85 -13.53
CA ASN A 46 -0.97 -6.94 -14.66
C ASN A 46 -0.01 -5.81 -14.24
N ALA A 47 1.20 -5.83 -14.81
CA ALA A 47 2.26 -4.88 -14.49
C ALA A 47 1.87 -3.42 -14.78
N GLU A 48 1.10 -3.17 -15.85
CA GLU A 48 0.65 -1.82 -16.21
C GLU A 48 -0.32 -1.25 -15.17
N VAL A 49 -1.24 -2.08 -14.69
CA VAL A 49 -2.18 -1.69 -13.62
C VAL A 49 -1.44 -1.42 -12.32
N LEU A 50 -0.40 -2.18 -12.02
CA LEU A 50 0.44 -1.95 -10.85
C LEU A 50 1.24 -0.65 -10.98
N ALA A 51 1.83 -0.37 -12.14
CA ALA A 51 2.57 0.86 -12.40
C ALA A 51 1.67 2.11 -12.24
N LEU A 52 0.46 2.07 -12.80
CA LEU A 52 -0.54 3.13 -12.65
C LEU A 52 -0.95 3.36 -11.18
N ARG A 53 -1.06 2.29 -10.40
CA ARG A 53 -1.36 2.40 -8.96
C ARG A 53 -0.20 2.99 -8.18
N GLU A 54 1.02 2.60 -8.52
CA GLU A 54 2.25 3.12 -7.91
C GLU A 54 2.37 4.63 -8.19
N GLU A 55 2.24 5.05 -9.46
CA GLU A 55 2.31 6.45 -9.85
C GLU A 55 1.28 7.31 -9.10
N LYS A 56 0.02 6.85 -9.01
CA LYS A 56 -1.04 7.52 -8.24
C LYS A 56 -0.69 7.63 -6.76
N ALA A 57 -0.14 6.57 -6.16
CA ALA A 57 0.25 6.57 -4.76
C ALA A 57 1.43 7.53 -4.50
N VAL A 58 2.40 7.59 -5.42
CA VAL A 58 3.53 8.52 -5.35
C VAL A 58 3.05 9.96 -5.48
N ALA A 59 2.19 10.26 -6.46
CA ALA A 59 1.63 11.59 -6.65
C ALA A 59 0.86 12.07 -5.41
N ALA A 60 -0.01 11.24 -4.84
CA ALA A 60 -0.76 11.57 -3.63
C ALA A 60 0.16 11.82 -2.42
N ARG A 61 1.24 11.03 -2.28
CA ARG A 61 2.24 11.25 -1.22
C ARG A 61 3.02 12.56 -1.42
N MET A 62 3.40 12.87 -2.66
CA MET A 62 4.09 14.11 -2.98
C MET A 62 3.20 15.32 -2.70
N GLU A 63 1.92 15.26 -3.07
CA GLU A 63 0.95 16.32 -2.77
C GLU A 63 0.77 16.50 -1.26
N ALA A 64 0.60 15.40 -0.51
CA ALA A 64 0.48 15.46 0.95
C ALA A 64 1.75 16.05 1.59
N ALA A 65 2.94 15.69 1.08
CA ALA A 65 4.20 16.24 1.57
C ALA A 65 4.35 17.73 1.23
N ALA A 66 3.88 18.17 0.07
CA ALA A 66 3.89 19.58 -0.34
C ALA A 66 2.97 20.45 0.55
N LYS A 67 1.96 19.87 1.19
CA LYS A 67 1.06 20.55 2.12
C LYS A 67 1.66 20.73 3.53
N VAL A 68 2.78 20.09 3.84
CA VAL A 68 3.45 20.22 5.15
C VAL A 68 4.51 21.33 5.08
N GLY A 69 4.30 22.39 5.88
CA GLY A 69 5.23 23.50 5.99
C GLY A 69 6.51 23.08 6.71
N LYS A 70 7.68 23.43 6.15
CA LYS A 70 8.98 23.15 6.76
C LYS A 70 9.32 24.23 7.79
N GLY A 71 9.48 23.85 9.06
CA GLY A 71 9.86 24.76 10.15
C GLY A 71 8.76 25.74 10.57
N VAL A 72 7.50 25.49 10.17
CA VAL A 72 6.36 26.33 10.55
C VAL A 72 5.81 25.92 11.91
N SER A 73 5.18 26.86 12.62
CA SER A 73 4.47 26.56 13.86
C SER A 73 3.22 25.72 13.60
N LYS A 74 2.70 25.07 14.65
CA LYS A 74 1.43 24.34 14.58
C LYS A 74 0.27 25.24 14.12
N GLU A 75 0.27 26.48 14.59
CA GLU A 75 -0.72 27.50 14.21
C GLU A 75 -0.60 27.87 12.73
N GLY A 76 0.62 28.06 12.22
CA GLY A 76 0.86 28.33 10.80
C GLY A 76 0.38 27.18 9.90
N GLN A 77 0.65 25.94 10.28
CA GLN A 77 0.15 24.77 9.56
C GLN A 77 -1.39 24.68 9.61
N ALA A 78 -2.00 25.01 10.75
CA ALA A 78 -3.46 25.03 10.88
C ALA A 78 -4.11 26.09 9.98
N LEU A 79 -3.47 27.27 9.85
CA LEU A 79 -3.93 28.32 8.93
C LEU A 79 -3.85 27.85 7.48
N PHE A 80 -2.74 27.25 7.06
CA PHE A 80 -2.61 26.66 5.73
C PHE A 80 -3.69 25.61 5.47
N ASN A 81 -3.91 24.68 6.40
CA ASN A 81 -4.92 23.63 6.25
C ASN A 81 -6.36 24.17 6.19
N ALA A 82 -6.62 25.34 6.77
CA ALA A 82 -7.92 26.01 6.68
C ALA A 82 -8.09 26.66 5.30
N LEU A 83 -7.03 27.28 4.78
CA LEU A 83 -7.02 27.93 3.46
C LEU A 83 -7.06 26.91 2.31
N ASP A 84 -6.30 25.82 2.37
CA ASP A 84 -6.24 24.76 1.35
C ASP A 84 -7.61 24.11 1.07
N LYS A 85 -8.56 24.25 2.00
CA LYS A 85 -9.94 23.75 1.85
C LYS A 85 -10.86 24.69 1.08
N THR A 86 -10.52 25.98 0.99
CA THR A 86 -11.40 27.02 0.47
C THR A 86 -10.83 27.72 -0.75
N VAL A 87 -9.51 27.80 -0.85
CA VAL A 87 -8.79 28.46 -1.94
C VAL A 87 -7.53 27.67 -2.33
N PRO A 88 -7.11 27.69 -3.59
CA PRO A 88 -5.81 27.14 -3.99
C PRO A 88 -4.70 27.88 -3.25
N CYS A 89 -3.90 27.17 -2.48
CA CYS A 89 -2.74 27.76 -1.80
C CYS A 89 -1.57 26.78 -1.70
N ALA A 90 -0.36 27.34 -1.60
CA ALA A 90 0.88 26.58 -1.49
C ALA A 90 1.84 27.24 -0.48
N TRP A 91 2.75 26.46 0.07
CA TRP A 91 3.85 27.01 0.86
C TRP A 91 4.86 27.69 -0.07
N GLY A 92 5.16 28.96 0.22
CA GLY A 92 6.26 29.71 -0.36
C GLY A 92 7.50 29.72 0.54
N ASP A 93 8.45 30.59 0.21
CA ASP A 93 9.69 30.72 0.96
C ASP A 93 9.45 31.17 2.40
N ALA A 94 10.32 30.69 3.30
CA ALA A 94 10.33 31.04 4.73
C ALA A 94 8.97 30.83 5.44
N GLY A 95 8.18 29.84 5.01
CA GLY A 95 6.91 29.50 5.66
C GLY A 95 5.75 30.46 5.35
N LYS A 96 5.86 31.23 4.27
CA LYS A 96 4.75 32.06 3.76
C LYS A 96 3.71 31.19 3.06
N ILE A 97 2.44 31.57 3.10
CA ILE A 97 1.36 30.94 2.33
C ILE A 97 1.10 31.80 1.10
N ILE A 98 1.22 31.21 -0.09
CA ILE A 98 0.88 31.83 -1.37
C ILE A 98 -0.51 31.36 -1.75
N VAL A 99 -1.41 32.30 -2.04
CA VAL A 99 -2.77 32.01 -2.49
C VAL A 99 -2.85 32.33 -3.99
N GLY A 100 -3.45 31.43 -4.77
CA GLY A 100 -3.59 31.54 -6.23
C GLY A 100 -5.04 31.51 -6.69
#